data_AF-A0AAF0F522-F1
#
_entry.id   AF-A0AAF0F522-F1
#
_cell.length_a   1.000
_cell.length_b   1.000
_cell.length_c   1.000
_cell.angle_alpha   90.00
_cell.angle_beta   90.00
_cell.angle_gamma   90.00
#
_symmetry.space_group_name_H-M   'P 1'
#
loop_
_entity.id
_entity.type
_entity.pdbx_description
1 polymer ?
#
loop_
_entity_poly.entity_id
_entity_poly.type
_entity_poly.pdbx_seq_one_letter_code
_entity_poly.pdbx_strand_id
1 'polypeptide(L)'
;MPPAQGRSPRPVRAALLAVGLAAVVGAAVWRWTRSENKLDGGQAGAPKKRSGKNPTLSLSFPVDTELKNELTHNGALQNNVDGLLAQLQVLFQVHALICSPSGEKPALPGVETLRTLPYSTAEGRAMLARALQCQCHVELVIVNENGYASLWNGEANQGEELASYCTRLEQLARQVDTLVVAFVPGVTSSGVKADAVLAAYKQHAVSARSNTHLVEATDADGWTALAQTLALQRDAWN
;
A
#
# COMPACT_ATOMS: atom_id res chain seq x y z
N MET A 1 -67.35 7.83 -20.50
CA MET A 1 -66.20 7.91 -19.57
C MET A 1 -65.80 6.50 -19.15
N PRO A 2 -64.67 5.98 -19.65
CA PRO A 2 -63.91 4.92 -19.01
C PRO A 2 -62.54 5.45 -18.48
N PRO A 3 -62.00 4.88 -17.38
CA PRO A 3 -60.83 5.40 -16.69
C PRO A 3 -59.49 4.97 -17.31
N ALA A 4 -58.47 5.71 -16.88
CA ALA A 4 -57.14 5.87 -17.43
C ALA A 4 -56.25 4.61 -17.44
N GLN A 5 -55.42 4.54 -18.48
CA GLN A 5 -54.30 3.63 -18.64
C GLN A 5 -53.19 3.92 -17.61
N GLY A 6 -52.96 3.00 -16.67
CA GLY A 6 -51.74 2.98 -15.86
C GLY A 6 -50.67 2.13 -16.54
N ARG A 7 -49.75 2.79 -17.26
CA ARG A 7 -48.52 2.15 -17.78
C ARG A 7 -47.54 1.93 -16.63
N SER A 8 -47.23 0.67 -16.34
CA SER A 8 -46.08 0.27 -15.53
C SER A 8 -44.77 0.44 -16.33
N PRO A 9 -43.73 1.10 -15.80
CA PRO A 9 -42.40 1.04 -16.40
C PRO A 9 -41.64 -0.18 -15.90
N ARG A 10 -41.08 -0.94 -16.85
CA ARG A 10 -40.04 -1.97 -16.72
C ARG A 10 -38.66 -1.31 -16.45
N PRO A 11 -37.62 -2.10 -16.08
CA PRO A 11 -36.55 -1.69 -15.18
C PRO A 11 -35.47 -0.83 -15.85
N VAL A 12 -34.91 0.13 -15.09
CA VAL A 12 -33.78 0.95 -15.53
C VAL A 12 -32.48 0.19 -15.29
N ARG A 13 -31.94 -0.40 -16.35
CA ARG A 13 -30.51 -0.63 -16.52
C ARG A 13 -29.93 0.50 -17.39
N ALA A 14 -28.68 0.85 -17.09
CA ALA A 14 -27.79 1.78 -17.79
C ALA A 14 -27.95 3.27 -17.42
N ALA A 15 -26.90 3.85 -16.84
CA ALA A 15 -25.97 4.75 -17.54
C ALA A 15 -25.21 5.62 -16.52
N LEU A 16 -23.94 5.30 -16.26
CA LEU A 16 -22.96 6.34 -15.94
C LEU A 16 -22.00 6.39 -17.13
N LEU A 17 -22.49 7.09 -18.15
CA LEU A 17 -21.68 7.55 -19.27
C LEU A 17 -20.80 8.71 -18.80
N ALA A 18 -19.51 8.54 -19.03
CA ALA A 18 -18.62 9.51 -19.65
C ALA A 18 -18.75 10.99 -19.20
N VAL A 19 -17.80 11.41 -18.36
CA VAL A 19 -17.21 12.75 -18.52
C VAL A 19 -15.82 12.53 -19.12
N GLY A 20 -15.73 12.80 -20.41
CA GLY A 20 -14.46 12.81 -21.15
C GLY A 20 -14.16 14.20 -21.69
N LEU A 21 -12.86 14.40 -21.94
CA LEU A 21 -12.17 15.40 -22.78
C LEU A 21 -11.90 16.75 -22.11
N ALA A 22 -10.68 17.30 -22.12
CA ALA A 22 -9.39 17.00 -22.78
C ALA A 22 -8.31 17.80 -22.00
N ALA A 23 -6.99 17.63 -22.04
CA ALA A 23 -5.99 17.12 -22.98
C ALA A 23 -4.69 16.92 -22.12
N VAL A 24 -3.64 16.16 -22.42
CA VAL A 24 -2.81 15.98 -23.62
C VAL A 24 -1.91 14.75 -23.36
N VAL A 25 -1.84 13.85 -24.34
CA VAL A 25 -0.70 13.01 -24.78
C VAL A 25 0.50 12.78 -23.83
N GLY A 26 0.76 11.49 -23.56
CA GLY A 26 2.05 10.94 -23.12
C GLY A 26 1.87 10.05 -21.89
N ALA A 27 1.90 8.72 -21.94
CA ALA A 27 3.10 7.95 -22.28
C ALA A 27 4.41 8.69 -21.91
N ALA A 28 4.45 9.31 -20.72
CA ALA A 28 5.67 9.84 -20.16
C ALA A 28 6.51 8.67 -19.66
N VAL A 29 7.32 8.13 -20.58
CA VAL A 29 8.59 7.48 -20.29
C VAL A 29 9.23 8.25 -19.14
N TRP A 30 9.24 7.65 -17.95
CA TRP A 30 9.88 8.24 -16.77
C TRP A 30 11.39 8.15 -16.97
N ARG A 31 11.92 9.12 -17.72
CA ARG A 31 13.34 9.34 -17.90
C ARG A 31 13.81 10.13 -16.68
N TRP A 32 14.43 9.45 -15.74
CA TRP A 32 15.18 10.11 -14.67
C TRP A 32 16.24 11.00 -15.31
N THR A 33 16.06 12.31 -15.22
CA THR A 33 17.17 13.25 -15.35
C THR A 33 18.04 13.08 -14.11
N ARG A 34 19.19 12.43 -14.28
CA ARG A 34 20.33 12.64 -13.37
C ARG A 34 20.50 14.14 -13.24
N SER A 35 20.21 14.68 -12.06
CA SER A 35 20.78 15.95 -11.67
C SER A 35 22.28 15.70 -11.55
N GLU A 36 23.03 16.02 -12.60
CA GLU A 36 24.46 16.28 -12.50
C GLU A 36 24.64 17.52 -11.64
N ASN A 37 24.47 17.36 -10.32
CA ASN A 37 25.16 18.24 -9.41
C ASN A 37 26.63 17.87 -9.50
N LYS A 38 27.36 18.69 -10.27
CA LYS A 38 28.76 19.00 -9.99
C LYS A 38 28.86 19.35 -8.50
N LEU A 39 29.27 18.36 -7.71
CA LEU A 39 29.90 18.60 -6.42
C LEU A 39 31.38 18.39 -6.65
N ASP A 40 32.04 19.52 -6.90
CA ASP A 40 33.46 19.66 -6.70
C ASP A 40 33.82 19.21 -5.27
N GLY A 41 34.86 18.39 -5.18
CA GLY A 41 35.79 18.33 -4.05
C GLY A 41 35.21 18.21 -2.64
N GLY A 42 34.93 16.98 -2.21
CA GLY A 42 34.81 16.65 -0.78
C GLY A 42 34.77 15.15 -0.59
N GLN A 43 35.73 14.60 0.14
CA GLN A 43 35.89 13.16 0.42
C GLN A 43 34.58 12.52 0.92
N ALA A 44 33.79 11.95 0.01
CA ALA A 44 32.72 11.02 0.36
C ALA A 44 33.33 9.62 0.40
N GLY A 45 33.43 9.05 1.61
CA GLY A 45 33.91 7.69 1.81
C GLY A 45 33.19 6.72 0.88
N ALA A 46 33.97 5.89 0.18
CA ALA A 46 33.46 4.87 -0.73
C ALA A 46 32.32 4.07 -0.06
N PRO A 47 31.24 3.73 -0.78
CA PRO A 47 30.14 2.96 -0.22
C PRO A 47 30.71 1.65 0.32
N LYS A 48 30.59 1.47 1.64
CA LYS A 48 30.95 0.20 2.29
C LYS A 48 30.08 -0.89 1.68
N LYS A 49 30.67 -1.76 0.86
CA LYS A 49 30.06 -3.05 0.46
C LYS A 49 29.56 -3.75 1.73
N ARG A 50 28.25 -3.74 1.95
CA ARG A 50 27.63 -4.44 3.08
C ARG A 50 27.59 -5.92 2.71
N SER A 51 28.05 -6.76 3.64
CA SER A 51 28.18 -8.21 3.52
C SER A 51 26.86 -8.87 3.06
N GLY A 52 26.96 -9.92 2.24
CA GLY A 52 25.89 -10.55 1.43
C GLY A 52 24.77 -11.28 2.18
N LYS A 53 24.19 -10.65 3.21
CA LYS A 53 22.88 -11.05 3.76
C LYS A 53 21.81 -10.26 3.04
N ASN A 54 20.66 -10.86 2.72
CA ASN A 54 19.54 -10.11 2.17
C ASN A 54 19.06 -9.03 3.16
N PRO A 55 18.68 -7.83 2.68
CA PRO A 55 18.11 -6.80 3.52
C PRO A 55 16.74 -7.26 4.03
N THR A 56 16.33 -6.72 5.17
CA THR A 56 15.04 -7.01 5.80
C THR A 56 13.96 -6.06 5.30
N LEU A 57 12.77 -6.60 5.09
CA LEU A 57 11.58 -5.88 4.65
C LEU A 57 10.43 -6.21 5.58
N SER A 58 9.64 -5.20 5.96
CA SER A 58 8.37 -5.40 6.65
C SER A 58 7.21 -5.07 5.70
N LEU A 59 6.21 -5.94 5.65
CA LEU A 59 4.97 -5.78 4.89
C LEU A 59 3.80 -5.71 5.86
N SER A 60 3.13 -4.58 5.94
CA SER A 60 1.93 -4.41 6.77
C SER A 60 0.67 -4.55 5.96
N PHE A 61 -0.23 -5.36 6.50
CA PHE A 61 -1.61 -5.42 6.08
C PHE A 61 -2.45 -4.43 6.90
N PRO A 62 -3.62 -3.98 6.40
CA PRO A 62 -4.51 -3.10 7.14
C PRO A 62 -5.20 -3.79 8.33
N VAL A 63 -5.79 -2.98 9.21
CA VAL A 63 -6.62 -3.49 10.32
C VAL A 63 -8.01 -3.80 9.76
N ASP A 64 -8.22 -5.04 9.31
CA ASP A 64 -9.51 -5.43 8.75
C ASP A 64 -9.81 -6.90 9.03
N THR A 65 -10.96 -7.14 9.64
CA THR A 65 -11.46 -8.49 9.93
C THR A 65 -11.95 -9.21 8.68
N GLU A 66 -12.36 -8.49 7.63
CA GLU A 66 -12.77 -9.07 6.35
C GLU A 66 -11.58 -9.52 5.52
N LEU A 67 -10.40 -8.90 5.70
CA LEU A 67 -9.19 -9.21 4.94
C LEU A 67 -8.78 -10.68 5.03
N LYS A 68 -8.90 -11.29 6.23
CA LYS A 68 -8.58 -12.72 6.38
C LYS A 68 -9.51 -13.57 5.51
N ASN A 69 -10.80 -13.25 5.46
CA ASN A 69 -11.76 -13.97 4.64
C ASN A 69 -11.46 -13.76 3.16
N GLU A 70 -11.13 -12.54 2.75
CA GLU A 70 -10.76 -12.21 1.38
C GLU A 70 -9.52 -12.94 0.89
N LEU A 71 -8.44 -12.91 1.65
CA LEU A 71 -7.21 -13.63 1.27
C LEU A 71 -7.40 -15.16 1.21
N THR A 72 -8.49 -15.68 1.79
CA THR A 72 -8.82 -17.11 1.75
C THR A 72 -9.83 -17.46 0.64
N HIS A 73 -10.72 -16.53 0.27
CA HIS A 73 -11.86 -16.81 -0.62
C HIS A 73 -11.86 -16.01 -1.93
N ASN A 74 -11.09 -14.92 -2.02
CA ASN A 74 -10.93 -14.12 -3.22
C ASN A 74 -9.60 -14.43 -3.89
N GLY A 75 -9.67 -15.28 -4.91
CA GLY A 75 -8.49 -15.74 -5.64
C GLY A 75 -7.67 -14.62 -6.27
N ALA A 76 -8.26 -13.48 -6.65
CA ALA A 76 -7.51 -12.42 -7.34
C ALA A 76 -6.56 -11.66 -6.39
N LEU A 77 -7.05 -11.19 -5.24
CA LEU A 77 -6.21 -10.52 -4.24
C LEU A 77 -5.16 -11.50 -3.68
N GLN A 78 -5.57 -12.73 -3.38
CA GLN A 78 -4.67 -13.78 -2.92
C GLN A 78 -3.54 -14.03 -3.92
N ASN A 79 -3.84 -14.26 -5.20
CA ASN A 79 -2.83 -14.51 -6.23
C ASN A 79 -1.83 -13.35 -6.37
N ASN A 80 -2.31 -12.11 -6.28
CA ASN A 80 -1.44 -10.94 -6.36
C ASN A 80 -0.53 -10.80 -5.14
N VAL A 81 -1.05 -11.03 -3.93
CA VAL A 81 -0.26 -11.04 -2.70
C VAL A 81 0.76 -12.17 -2.72
N ASP A 82 0.37 -13.38 -3.12
CA ASP A 82 1.26 -14.53 -3.25
C ASP A 82 2.38 -14.26 -4.28
N GLY A 83 2.02 -13.69 -5.43
CA GLY A 83 2.96 -13.31 -6.48
C GLY A 83 3.95 -12.22 -6.03
N LEU A 84 3.48 -11.23 -5.26
CA LEU A 84 4.34 -10.22 -4.66
C LEU A 84 5.29 -10.87 -3.64
N LEU A 85 4.76 -11.68 -2.71
CA LEU A 85 5.55 -12.33 -1.67
C LEU A 85 6.61 -13.27 -2.23
N ALA A 86 6.28 -14.05 -3.26
CA ALA A 86 7.23 -14.92 -3.94
C ALA A 86 8.42 -14.13 -4.50
N GLN A 87 8.18 -12.94 -5.08
CA GLN A 87 9.25 -12.07 -5.56
C GLN A 87 10.05 -11.45 -4.41
N LEU A 88 9.37 -10.96 -3.36
CA LEU A 88 10.04 -10.30 -2.23
C LEU A 88 10.90 -11.27 -1.41
N GLN A 89 10.51 -12.53 -1.25
CA GLN A 89 11.28 -13.52 -0.50
C GLN A 89 12.63 -13.87 -1.15
N VAL A 90 12.73 -13.73 -2.47
CA VAL A 90 14.02 -13.91 -3.19
C VAL A 90 14.97 -12.74 -2.88
N LEU A 91 14.42 -11.55 -2.69
CA LEU A 91 15.18 -10.29 -2.57
C LEU A 91 15.47 -9.90 -1.12
N PHE A 92 14.55 -10.20 -0.20
CA PHE A 92 14.54 -9.71 1.17
C PHE A 92 14.28 -10.82 2.20
N GLN A 93 14.71 -10.59 3.43
CA GLN A 93 14.15 -11.27 4.60
C GLN A 93 12.84 -10.57 4.99
N VAL A 94 11.69 -11.18 4.66
CA VAL A 94 10.37 -10.55 4.79
C VAL A 94 9.71 -10.86 6.15
N HIS A 95 9.21 -9.81 6.80
CA HIS A 95 8.37 -9.85 8.00
C HIS A 95 6.95 -9.40 7.64
N ALA A 96 5.94 -10.22 7.91
CA ALA A 96 4.55 -9.87 7.64
C ALA A 96 3.85 -9.41 8.92
N LEU A 97 3.30 -8.19 8.92
CA LEU A 97 2.58 -7.61 10.05
C LEU A 97 1.09 -7.73 9.76
N ILE A 98 0.38 -8.52 10.56
CA ILE A 98 -1.01 -8.87 10.26
C ILE A 98 -1.89 -8.59 11.47
N CYS A 99 -3.07 -8.01 11.20
CA CYS A 99 -4.09 -7.81 12.20
C CYS A 99 -4.59 -9.14 12.75
N SER A 100 -4.37 -9.37 14.04
CA SER A 100 -4.94 -10.47 14.80
C SER A 100 -5.35 -9.98 16.19
N PRO A 101 -6.56 -9.44 16.34
CA PRO A 101 -7.06 -8.97 17.63
C PRO A 101 -7.20 -10.10 18.66
N SER A 102 -7.43 -11.34 18.20
CA SER A 102 -7.48 -12.53 19.05
C SER A 102 -6.10 -13.08 19.42
N GLY A 103 -5.02 -12.58 18.80
CA GLY A 103 -3.65 -13.08 19.00
C GLY A 103 -3.34 -14.40 18.27
N GLU A 104 -4.32 -14.98 17.58
CA GLU A 104 -4.11 -16.18 16.77
C GLU A 104 -3.25 -15.85 15.54
N LYS A 105 -2.27 -16.68 15.21
CA LYS A 105 -1.51 -16.51 13.96
C LYS A 105 -2.49 -16.75 12.80
N PRO A 106 -2.80 -15.75 11.97
CA PRO A 106 -3.68 -15.98 10.84
C PRO A 106 -2.94 -16.89 9.85
N ALA A 107 -3.55 -18.04 9.53
CA ALA A 107 -3.12 -18.89 8.44
C ALA A 107 -3.54 -18.21 7.14
N LEU A 108 -2.65 -17.40 6.58
CA LEU A 108 -2.83 -16.79 5.28
C LEU A 108 -1.96 -17.57 4.29
N PRO A 109 -2.56 -18.15 3.24
CA PRO A 109 -1.81 -18.75 2.14
C PRO A 109 -0.72 -17.79 1.66
N GLY A 110 0.47 -18.32 1.36
CA GLY A 110 1.64 -17.53 0.92
C GLY A 110 2.41 -16.79 2.01
N VAL A 111 1.82 -16.52 3.17
CA VAL A 111 2.48 -15.88 4.33
C VAL A 111 2.91 -16.89 5.39
N GLU A 112 2.46 -18.15 5.31
CA GLU A 112 2.75 -19.18 6.32
C GLU A 112 4.25 -19.45 6.52
N THR A 113 5.02 -19.33 5.43
CA THR A 113 6.48 -19.48 5.41
C THR A 113 7.23 -18.24 5.92
N LEU A 114 6.52 -17.13 6.14
CA LEU A 114 7.09 -15.88 6.61
C LEU A 114 7.06 -15.78 8.14
N ARG A 115 7.92 -14.89 8.65
CA ARG A 115 7.82 -14.45 10.04
C ARG A 115 6.64 -13.50 10.18
N THR A 116 5.48 -14.07 10.52
CA THR A 116 4.26 -13.33 10.86
C THR A 116 4.36 -12.72 12.25
N LEU A 117 3.95 -11.46 12.37
CA LEU A 117 3.91 -10.73 13.62
C LEU A 117 2.51 -10.14 13.81
N PRO A 118 1.73 -10.63 14.79
CA PRO A 118 0.38 -10.15 15.00
C PRO A 118 0.36 -8.77 15.65
N TYR A 119 -0.64 -7.97 15.33
CA TYR A 119 -0.98 -6.74 16.04
C TYR A 119 -2.51 -6.59 16.16
N SER A 120 -3.01 -5.72 17.04
CA SER A 120 -4.46 -5.51 17.24
C SER A 120 -4.96 -4.11 16.88
N THR A 121 -4.08 -3.11 16.78
CA THR A 121 -4.43 -1.71 16.49
C THR A 121 -3.51 -1.10 15.43
N ALA A 122 -3.95 -0.01 14.78
CA ALA A 122 -3.13 0.72 13.82
C ALA A 122 -1.86 1.32 14.45
N GLU A 123 -1.96 1.77 15.71
CA GLU A 123 -0.79 2.21 16.49
C GLU A 123 0.17 1.05 16.76
N GLY A 124 -0.35 -0.11 17.18
CA GLY A 124 0.44 -1.32 17.41
C GLY A 124 1.17 -1.78 16.15
N ARG A 125 0.52 -1.72 14.98
CA ARG A 125 1.15 -1.97 13.67
C ARG A 125 2.34 -1.05 13.43
N ALA A 126 2.17 0.26 13.61
CA ALA A 126 3.23 1.24 13.42
C ALA A 126 4.37 1.09 14.45
N MET A 127 4.07 0.76 15.70
CA MET A 127 5.08 0.45 16.73
C MET A 127 5.89 -0.78 16.35
N LEU A 128 5.23 -1.85 15.90
CA LEU A 128 5.86 -3.09 15.49
C LEU A 128 6.76 -2.89 14.27
N ALA A 129 6.28 -2.19 13.24
CA ALA A 129 7.06 -1.87 12.04
C ALA A 129 8.37 -1.14 12.39
N ARG A 130 8.29 -0.16 13.30
CA ARG A 130 9.45 0.58 13.82
C ARG A 130 10.39 -0.29 14.63
N ALA A 131 9.86 -1.14 15.50
CA ALA A 131 10.64 -2.02 16.35
C ALA A 131 11.46 -3.06 15.56
N LEU A 132 10.99 -3.43 14.36
CA LEU A 132 11.73 -4.35 13.48
C LEU A 132 12.99 -3.74 12.88
N GLN A 133 13.06 -2.41 12.77
CA GLN A 133 14.18 -1.69 12.17
C GLN A 133 14.54 -2.23 10.78
N CYS A 134 13.51 -2.56 9.98
CA CYS A 134 13.72 -3.05 8.63
C CYS A 134 14.30 -1.97 7.72
N GLN A 135 15.05 -2.38 6.69
CA GLN A 135 15.55 -1.44 5.68
C GLN A 135 14.41 -0.92 4.80
N CYS A 136 13.44 -1.78 4.49
CA CYS A 136 12.27 -1.40 3.70
C CYS A 136 10.98 -1.68 4.48
N HIS A 137 10.00 -0.80 4.31
CA HIS A 137 8.63 -1.03 4.74
C HIS A 137 7.65 -0.82 3.60
N VAL A 138 6.70 -1.73 3.46
CA VAL A 138 5.57 -1.64 2.54
C VAL A 138 4.28 -1.62 3.35
N GLU A 139 3.57 -0.50 3.30
CA GLU A 139 2.23 -0.34 3.87
C GLU A 139 1.20 -0.59 2.77
N LEU A 140 0.44 -1.69 2.89
CA LEU A 140 -0.68 -1.97 2.00
C LEU A 140 -1.92 -1.21 2.46
N VAL A 141 -2.49 -0.42 1.56
CA VAL A 141 -3.80 0.24 1.69
C VAL A 141 -4.76 -0.49 0.77
N ILE A 142 -5.61 -1.34 1.34
CA ILE A 142 -6.58 -2.12 0.56
C ILE A 142 -7.82 -1.26 0.35
N VAL A 143 -8.22 -1.12 -0.92
CA VAL A 143 -9.33 -0.28 -1.36
C VAL A 143 -10.41 -1.15 -1.99
N ASN A 144 -11.65 -1.02 -1.50
CA ASN A 144 -12.79 -1.70 -2.09
C ASN A 144 -13.30 -1.02 -3.37
N GLU A 145 -14.17 -1.73 -4.08
CA GLU A 145 -14.82 -1.23 -5.31
C GLU A 145 -15.57 0.10 -5.12
N ASN A 146 -15.99 0.41 -3.89
CA ASN A 146 -16.67 1.65 -3.53
C ASN A 146 -15.69 2.79 -3.17
N GLY A 147 -14.38 2.54 -3.28
CA GLY A 147 -13.31 3.51 -3.01
C GLY A 147 -13.08 3.77 -1.53
N TYR A 148 -13.34 2.81 -0.66
CA TYR A 148 -13.06 2.91 0.78
C TYR A 148 -11.89 2.02 1.19
N ALA A 149 -11.14 2.45 2.21
CA ALA A 149 -10.04 1.73 2.82
C ALA A 149 -10.24 1.62 4.34
N SER A 150 -10.00 0.44 4.92
CA SER A 150 -9.91 0.27 6.37
C SER A 150 -8.46 0.45 6.85
N LEU A 151 -8.18 1.58 7.50
CA LEU A 151 -6.83 1.89 8.01
C LEU A 151 -6.71 1.73 9.53
N TRP A 152 -7.83 1.84 10.25
CA TRP A 152 -7.96 1.79 11.70
C TRP A 152 -9.32 1.18 12.09
N ASN A 153 -9.46 0.78 13.35
CA ASN A 153 -10.71 0.22 13.87
C ASN A 153 -11.66 1.32 14.37
N GLY A 154 -12.95 1.17 14.09
CA GLY A 154 -14.03 1.91 14.74
C GLY A 154 -14.46 3.21 14.06
N GLU A 155 -15.54 3.80 14.57
CA GLU A 155 -16.14 5.06 14.11
C GLU A 155 -15.46 6.26 14.79
N ALA A 156 -14.24 6.56 14.36
CA ALA A 156 -13.50 7.72 14.84
C ALA A 156 -13.69 8.96 13.95
N ASN A 157 -13.31 10.13 14.47
CA ASN A 157 -13.21 11.35 13.66
C ASN A 157 -12.18 11.13 12.54
N GLN A 158 -12.66 11.00 11.30
CA GLN A 158 -11.83 10.65 10.15
C GLN A 158 -10.68 11.65 9.92
N GLY A 159 -10.88 12.94 10.24
CA GLY A 159 -9.84 13.96 10.06
C GLY A 159 -8.65 13.76 11.01
N GLU A 160 -8.93 13.51 12.29
CA GLU A 160 -7.90 13.26 13.30
C GLU A 160 -7.16 11.95 13.06
N GLU A 161 -7.88 10.90 12.63
CA GLU A 161 -7.27 9.62 12.30
C GLU A 161 -6.41 9.66 11.03
N LEU A 162 -6.81 10.42 10.00
CA LEU A 162 -5.98 10.64 8.82
C LEU A 162 -4.68 11.38 9.15
N ALA A 163 -4.75 12.43 9.98
CA ALA A 163 -3.58 13.14 10.46
C ALA A 163 -2.67 12.21 11.28
N SER A 164 -3.25 11.40 12.16
CA SER A 164 -2.53 10.41 12.96
C SER A 164 -1.88 9.33 12.10
N TYR A 165 -2.57 8.84 11.07
CA TYR A 165 -2.06 7.90 10.09
C TYR A 165 -0.85 8.46 9.35
N CYS A 166 -0.93 9.68 8.82
CA CYS A 166 0.18 10.33 8.13
C CYS A 166 1.38 10.59 9.07
N THR A 167 1.11 10.95 10.33
CA THR A 167 2.14 11.10 11.36
C THR A 167 2.86 9.78 11.62
N ARG A 168 2.13 8.66 11.71
CA ARG A 168 2.71 7.32 11.88
C ARG A 168 3.59 6.93 10.69
N LEU A 169 3.13 7.21 9.45
CA LEU A 169 3.94 7.00 8.24
C LEU A 169 5.21 7.85 8.24
N GLU A 170 5.13 9.12 8.66
CA GLU A 170 6.31 9.99 8.73
C GLU A 170 7.33 9.48 9.76
N GLN A 171 6.86 9.06 10.93
CA GLN A 171 7.72 8.48 11.96
C GLN A 171 8.42 7.21 11.45
N LEU A 172 7.72 6.39 10.67
CA LEU A 172 8.29 5.20 10.05
C LEU A 172 9.28 5.54 8.93
N ALA A 173 8.96 6.51 8.07
CA ALA A 173 9.84 6.99 7.00
C ALA A 173 11.17 7.57 7.51
N ARG A 174 11.26 7.93 8.79
CA ARG A 174 12.52 8.35 9.44
C ARG A 174 13.40 7.18 9.88
N GLN A 175 12.86 5.96 9.92
CA GLN A 175 13.54 4.76 10.43
C GLN A 175 13.91 3.75 9.35
N VAL A 176 13.33 3.85 8.17
CA VAL A 176 13.56 2.94 7.04
C VAL A 176 14.30 3.65 5.91
N ASP A 177 15.10 2.90 5.15
CA ASP A 177 15.77 3.40 3.94
C ASP A 177 14.75 3.64 2.82
N THR A 178 13.64 2.88 2.81
CA THR A 178 12.53 3.07 1.86
C THR A 178 11.19 2.75 2.50
N LEU A 179 10.25 3.68 2.38
CA LEU A 179 8.84 3.46 2.70
C LEU A 179 8.01 3.46 1.41
N VAL A 180 7.27 2.38 1.18
CA VAL A 180 6.29 2.30 0.08
C VAL A 180 4.89 2.26 0.67
N VAL A 181 4.00 3.14 0.21
CA VAL A 181 2.57 3.10 0.49
C VAL A 181 1.87 2.64 -0.78
N ALA A 182 1.30 1.44 -0.75
CA ALA A 182 0.72 0.81 -1.93
C ALA A 182 -0.81 0.70 -1.80
N PHE A 183 -1.54 1.38 -2.68
CA PHE A 183 -2.99 1.27 -2.80
C PHE A 183 -3.32 0.07 -3.69
N VAL A 184 -4.01 -0.92 -3.16
CA VAL A 184 -4.30 -2.19 -3.85
C VAL A 184 -5.79 -2.50 -3.81
N PRO A 185 -6.37 -3.15 -4.84
CA PRO A 185 -7.77 -3.53 -4.84
C PRO A 185 -8.01 -4.71 -3.90
N GLY A 186 -9.14 -4.71 -3.19
CA GLY A 186 -9.57 -5.84 -2.37
C GLY A 186 -10.98 -5.64 -1.84
N VAL A 187 -11.41 -6.45 -0.88
CA VAL A 187 -12.61 -6.12 -0.09
C VAL A 187 -12.16 -5.67 1.28
N THR A 188 -12.79 -4.61 1.74
CA THR A 188 -12.55 -4.03 3.04
C THR A 188 -13.85 -3.48 3.59
N SER A 189 -13.98 -3.57 4.91
CA SER A 189 -15.11 -3.01 5.65
C SER A 189 -15.21 -1.50 5.45
N SER A 190 -16.37 -0.92 5.78
CA SER A 190 -16.59 0.52 5.64
C SER A 190 -15.54 1.30 6.44
N GLY A 191 -14.82 2.20 5.76
CA GLY A 191 -13.74 2.97 6.37
C GLY A 191 -13.68 4.39 5.82
N VAL A 192 -12.49 4.84 5.46
CA VAL A 192 -12.25 6.18 4.91
C VAL A 192 -12.17 6.14 3.39
N LYS A 193 -12.63 7.19 2.70
CA LYS A 193 -12.48 7.30 1.24
C LYS A 193 -11.00 7.30 0.85
N ALA A 194 -10.61 6.45 -0.09
CA ALA A 194 -9.24 6.35 -0.57
C ALA A 194 -8.72 7.70 -1.11
N ASP A 195 -9.57 8.48 -1.79
CA ASP A 195 -9.24 9.83 -2.25
C ASP A 195 -8.90 10.78 -1.10
N ALA A 196 -9.57 10.64 0.04
CA ALA A 196 -9.27 11.43 1.24
C ALA A 196 -7.94 11.02 1.87
N VAL A 197 -7.62 9.71 1.89
CA VAL A 197 -6.31 9.21 2.32
C VAL A 197 -5.22 9.75 1.40
N LEU A 198 -5.43 9.68 0.09
CA LEU A 198 -4.49 10.16 -0.92
C LEU A 198 -4.26 11.67 -0.81
N ALA A 199 -5.33 12.44 -0.65
CA ALA A 199 -5.25 13.89 -0.44
C ALA A 199 -4.49 14.23 0.84
N ALA A 200 -4.79 13.57 1.96
CA ALA A 200 -4.10 13.77 3.22
C ALA A 200 -2.60 13.43 3.10
N TYR A 201 -2.26 12.29 2.48
CA TYR A 201 -0.88 11.89 2.23
C TYR A 201 -0.12 12.95 1.42
N LYS A 202 -0.67 13.39 0.28
CA LYS A 202 -0.06 14.40 -0.61
C LYS A 202 0.13 15.76 0.06
N GLN A 203 -0.73 16.12 1.01
CA GLN A 203 -0.60 17.37 1.77
C GLN A 203 0.38 17.25 2.96
N HIS A 204 0.68 16.03 3.40
CA HIS A 204 1.55 15.79 4.55
C HIS A 204 3.03 15.76 4.15
N ALA A 205 3.91 16.17 5.05
CA ALA A 205 5.37 16.24 4.84
C ALA A 205 6.01 14.89 4.45
N VAL A 206 5.36 13.77 4.79
CA VAL A 206 5.82 12.42 4.45
C VAL A 206 5.88 12.19 2.94
N SER A 207 4.99 12.80 2.15
CA SER A 207 4.97 12.63 0.69
C SER A 207 6.12 13.32 -0.04
N ALA A 208 6.71 14.34 0.59
CA ALA A 208 7.83 15.10 0.02
C ALA A 208 9.21 14.48 0.35
N ARG A 209 9.25 13.40 1.13
CA ARG A 209 10.52 12.75 1.51
C ARG A 209 11.06 11.96 0.33
N SER A 210 12.37 12.02 0.11
CA SER A 210 13.02 11.32 -1.01
C SER A 210 12.98 9.79 -0.90
N ASN A 211 12.73 9.26 0.29
CA ASN A 211 12.69 7.83 0.58
C ASN A 211 11.28 7.27 0.68
N THR A 212 10.26 8.04 0.32
CA THR A 212 8.86 7.60 0.33
C THR A 212 8.35 7.47 -1.10
N HIS A 213 7.61 6.39 -1.34
CA HIS A 213 6.99 6.12 -2.63
C HIS A 213 5.53 5.79 -2.43
N LEU A 214 4.70 6.37 -3.29
CA LEU A 214 3.29 6.04 -3.40
C LEU A 214 3.11 5.21 -4.67
N VAL A 215 2.45 4.05 -4.56
CA VAL A 215 2.16 3.18 -5.69
C VAL A 215 0.66 2.89 -5.71
N GLU A 216 0.02 3.13 -6.85
CA GLU A 216 -1.36 2.72 -7.09
C GLU A 216 -1.34 1.42 -7.89
N ALA A 217 -1.43 0.29 -7.20
CA ALA A 217 -1.40 -1.04 -7.78
C ALA A 217 -2.82 -1.58 -8.00
N THR A 218 -3.60 -0.86 -8.82
CA THR A 218 -5.02 -1.16 -9.11
C THR A 218 -5.23 -2.27 -10.14
N ASP A 219 -4.19 -2.60 -10.91
CA ASP A 219 -4.18 -3.64 -11.93
C ASP A 219 -2.86 -4.44 -11.90
N ALA A 220 -2.75 -5.44 -12.79
CA ALA A 220 -1.58 -6.32 -12.86
C ALA A 220 -0.27 -5.56 -13.16
N ASP A 221 -0.34 -4.48 -13.95
CA ASP A 221 0.81 -3.65 -14.27
C ASP A 221 1.26 -2.86 -13.03
N GLY A 222 0.31 -2.38 -12.23
CA GLY A 222 0.58 -1.72 -10.96
C GLY A 222 1.22 -2.64 -9.91
N TRP A 223 0.77 -3.89 -9.79
CA TRP A 223 1.45 -4.90 -8.95
C TRP A 223 2.87 -5.19 -9.43
N THR A 224 3.07 -5.25 -10.75
CA THR A 224 4.39 -5.42 -11.34
C THR A 224 5.29 -4.21 -11.05
N ALA A 225 4.75 -2.99 -11.14
CA ALA A 225 5.46 -1.76 -10.82
C ALA A 225 5.86 -1.69 -9.32
N LEU A 226 4.99 -2.16 -8.42
CA LEU A 226 5.32 -2.30 -6.99
C LEU A 226 6.52 -3.24 -6.79
N ALA A 227 6.49 -4.43 -7.40
CA ALA A 227 7.58 -5.39 -7.29
C ALA A 227 8.88 -4.85 -7.90
N GLN A 228 8.82 -4.19 -9.06
CA GLN A 228 9.98 -3.55 -9.70
C GLN A 228 10.56 -2.43 -8.84
N THR A 229 9.71 -1.61 -8.21
CA THR A 229 10.15 -0.56 -7.29
C THR A 229 10.98 -1.18 -6.17
N LEU A 230 10.51 -2.27 -5.57
CA LEU A 230 11.21 -2.96 -4.49
C LEU A 230 12.50 -3.65 -4.96
N ALA A 231 12.51 -4.20 -6.18
CA ALA A 231 13.72 -4.77 -6.79
C ALA A 231 14.80 -3.71 -7.03
N LEU A 232 14.44 -2.54 -7.56
CA LEU A 232 15.38 -1.43 -7.76
C LEU A 232 15.99 -0.96 -6.43
N GLN A 233 15.19 -0.93 -5.36
CA GLN A 233 15.70 -0.59 -4.03
C GLN A 233 16.64 -1.65 -3.47
N ARG A 234 16.37 -2.93 -3.74
CA ARG A 234 17.28 -4.03 -3.40
C ARG A 234 18.62 -3.91 -4.12
N ASP A 235 18.59 -3.53 -5.40
CA ASP A 235 19.78 -3.38 -6.23
C ASP A 235 20.61 -2.18 -5.82
N ALA A 236 19.97 -1.05 -5.47
CA ALA A 236 20.64 0.15 -4.97
C ALA A 236 21.40 -0.08 -3.65
N TRP A 237 21.11 -1.19 -2.95
CA TRP A 237 21.78 -1.57 -1.71
C TRP A 237 23.07 -2.40 -1.92
N ASN A 238 23.24 -3.02 -3.09
CA ASN A 238 24.44 -3.81 -3.43
C ASN A 238 25.59 -2.93 -3.95
#